data_AF-A0A1B6AWD0-F1
#
_entry.id   AF-A0A1B6AWD0-F1
#
_cell.length_a   1.000
_cell.length_b   1.000
_cell.length_c   1.000
_cell.angle_alpha   90.00
_cell.angle_beta   90.00
_cell.angle_gamma   90.00
#
_symmetry.space_group_name_H-M   'P 1'
#
loop_
_entity.id
_entity.type
_entity.pdbx_description
1 polymer ?
#
loop_
_entity_poly.entity_id
_entity_poly.type
_entity_poly.pdbx_seq_one_letter_code
_entity_poly.pdbx_strand_id
1 'polypeptide(L)' 'MATDGFVLDITDTPANDAELGCSGGVKNPAPFPQVKIVGLGECGTHAVVAVSMGPGVWKRVPVLKDSSPTSSQAC' A
#
# COMPACT_ATOMS: atom_id res chain seq x y z
N MET A 1 -2.99 20.99 -3.39
CA MET A 1 -2.72 19.55 -3.48
C MET A 1 -3.16 18.89 -2.20
N ALA A 2 -3.73 17.69 -2.28
CA ALA A 2 -4.12 16.86 -1.15
C ALA A 2 -3.67 15.42 -1.39
N THR A 3 -3.44 14.69 -0.31
CA THR A 3 -3.12 13.26 -0.37
C THR A 3 -4.34 12.47 0.08
N ASP A 4 -4.69 11.42 -0.66
CA ASP A 4 -5.75 10.48 -0.29
C ASP A 4 -5.28 9.04 -0.47
N GLY A 5 -5.84 8.14 0.34
CA GLY A 5 -5.48 6.73 0.36
C GLY A 5 -6.69 5.83 0.21
N PHE A 6 -6.63 4.88 -0.73
CA PHE A 6 -7.69 3.90 -0.93
C PHE A 6 -7.14 2.51 -1.22
N VAL A 7 -8.00 1.50 -1.06
CA VAL A 7 -7.68 0.10 -1.35
C VAL A 7 -8.53 -0.32 -2.55
N LEU A 8 -7.89 -0.94 -3.54
CA LEU A 8 -8.58 -1.55 -4.66
C LEU A 8 -8.47 -3.07 -4.61
N ASP A 9 -9.59 -3.74 -4.75
CA ASP A 9 -9.61 -5.15 -5.12
C ASP A 9 -9.20 -5.28 -6.58
N ILE A 10 -8.38 -6.28 -6.87
CA ILE A 10 -7.90 -6.59 -8.22
C ILE A 10 -8.26 -8.03 -8.59
N THR A 11 -8.13 -8.35 -9.88
CA THR A 11 -8.43 -9.69 -10.38
C THR A 11 -7.64 -10.75 -9.64
N ASP A 12 -8.34 -11.79 -9.17
CA ASP A 12 -7.74 -12.98 -8.58
C ASP A 12 -7.00 -13.78 -9.65
N THR A 13 -5.70 -13.55 -9.72
CA THR A 13 -4.77 -14.34 -10.50
C THR A 13 -3.66 -14.82 -9.57
N PRO A 14 -3.06 -16.01 -9.81
CA PRO A 14 -1.99 -16.52 -8.95
C PRO A 14 -0.81 -15.55 -8.81
N ALA A 15 -0.52 -14.76 -9.85
CA ALA A 15 0.53 -13.73 -9.81
C ALA A 15 0.15 -12.56 -8.88
N ASN A 16 -1.09 -12.07 -8.97
CA ASN A 16 -1.56 -10.97 -8.12
C ASN A 16 -1.66 -11.38 -6.66
N ASP A 17 -2.12 -12.60 -6.37
CA ASP A 17 -2.20 -13.11 -5.00
C ASP A 17 -0.80 -13.25 -4.38
N ALA A 18 0.17 -13.78 -5.13
CA ALA A 18 1.56 -13.89 -4.66
C ALA A 18 2.19 -12.52 -4.36
N GLU A 19 2.00 -11.54 -5.24
CA GLU A 19 2.63 -10.22 -5.14
C GLU A 19 1.94 -9.29 -4.13
N LEU A 20 0.61 -9.30 -4.08
CA LEU A 20 -0.18 -8.30 -3.35
C LEU A 20 -0.94 -8.87 -2.15
N GLY A 21 -1.43 -10.11 -2.30
CA GLY A 21 -2.16 -10.86 -1.28
C GLY A 21 -3.54 -10.31 -0.94
N CYS A 22 -4.34 -11.15 -0.29
CA CYS A 22 -5.63 -10.78 0.27
C CYS A 22 -5.47 -10.23 1.69
N SER A 23 -6.01 -9.03 1.95
CA SER A 23 -6.01 -8.46 3.31
C SER A 23 -6.86 -9.30 4.27
N GLY A 24 -6.74 -9.08 5.57
CA GLY A 24 -7.36 -9.94 6.58
C GLY A 24 -6.42 -11.03 7.09
N GLY A 25 -6.76 -11.60 8.24
CA GLY A 25 -5.94 -12.66 8.84
C GLY A 25 -6.12 -14.00 8.13
N VAL A 26 -5.25 -14.97 8.44
CA VAL A 26 -5.25 -16.32 7.84
C VAL A 26 -6.61 -17.03 7.90
N LYS A 27 -7.43 -16.72 8.92
CA LYS A 27 -8.73 -17.36 9.14
C LYS A 27 -9.86 -16.77 8.29
N ASN A 28 -9.73 -15.53 7.84
CA ASN A 28 -10.76 -14.85 7.07
C ASN A 28 -10.12 -13.77 6.17
N PRO A 29 -9.40 -14.19 5.11
CA PRO A 29 -8.85 -13.27 4.15
C PRO A 29 -9.98 -12.63 3.32
N ALA A 30 -9.69 -11.46 2.75
CA ALA A 30 -10.49 -10.83 1.74
C ALA A 30 -10.66 -11.78 0.55
N PRO A 31 -11.81 -11.75 -0.15
CA PRO A 31 -12.08 -12.66 -1.24
C PRO A 31 -11.21 -12.41 -2.48
N PHE A 32 -10.58 -11.24 -2.58
CA PHE A 32 -9.74 -10.85 -3.71
C PHE A 32 -8.40 -10.27 -3.23
N PRO A 33 -7.33 -10.42 -4.03
CA PRO A 33 -6.08 -9.70 -3.78
C PRO A 33 -6.33 -8.19 -3.82
N GLN A 34 -5.59 -7.45 -3.00
CA GLN A 34 -5.80 -6.01 -2.82
C GLN A 34 -4.52 -5.22 -3.07
N VAL A 35 -4.66 -4.02 -3.63
CA VAL A 35 -3.58 -3.02 -3.74
C VAL A 35 -3.93 -1.79 -2.90
N LYS A 36 -2.98 -1.33 -2.10
CA LYS A 36 -3.08 -0.06 -1.37
C LYS A 36 -2.50 1.05 -2.24
N ILE A 37 -3.24 2.13 -2.37
CA ILE A 37 -2.91 3.24 -3.24
C ILE A 37 -2.87 4.52 -2.42
N VAL A 38 -1.83 5.31 -2.61
CA VAL A 38 -1.71 6.68 -2.10
C VAL A 38 -1.59 7.61 -3.30
N GLY A 39 -2.58 8.48 -3.48
CA GLY A 39 -2.66 9.44 -4.59
C GLY A 39 -2.41 10.86 -4.12
N LEU A 40 -1.76 11.66 -4.98
CA LEU A 40 -1.65 13.10 -4.86
C LEU A 40 -2.66 13.75 -5.81
N GLY A 41 -3.68 14.41 -5.25
CA GLY A 41 -4.76 15.07 -5.98
C GLY A 41 -4.64 16.59 -6.01
N GLU A 42 -5.00 17.18 -7.15
CA GLU A 42 -5.26 18.62 -7.27
C GLU A 42 -6.69 18.91 -6.79
N CYS A 43 -6.87 19.91 -5.94
CA CYS A 43 -8.11 20.08 -5.17
C CYS A 43 -9.21 20.83 -5.94
N GLY A 44 -8.87 21.64 -6.94
CA GLY A 44 -9.84 22.42 -7.72
C GLY A 44 -10.49 21.62 -8.86
N THR A 45 -9.75 20.71 -9.47
CA THR A 45 -10.17 19.86 -10.61
C THR A 45 -10.46 18.43 -10.21
N HIS A 46 -10.09 18.03 -8.99
CA HIS A 46 -10.14 16.65 -8.50
C HIS A 46 -9.25 15.67 -9.29
N ALA A 47 -8.30 16.18 -10.08
CA ALA A 47 -7.39 15.33 -10.85
C ALA A 47 -6.34 14.67 -9.95
N VAL A 48 -6.16 13.36 -10.09
CA VAL A 48 -5.01 12.64 -9.49
C VAL A 48 -3.80 12.82 -10.41
N VAL A 49 -2.73 13.40 -9.89
CA VAL A 49 -1.55 13.77 -10.69
C VAL A 49 -0.33 12.88 -10.43
N ALA A 50 -0.29 12.19 -9.30
CA ALA A 50 0.75 11.21 -8.98
C ALA A 50 0.19 10.12 -8.07
N VAL A 51 0.81 8.94 -8.10
CA VAL A 51 0.36 7.80 -7.30
C VAL A 51 1.53 6.91 -6.87
N SER A 52 1.44 6.34 -5.68
CA SER A 52 2.28 5.25 -5.18
C SER A 52 1.40 4.06 -4.83
N MET A 53 1.87 2.85 -5.15
CA MET A 53 1.14 1.60 -4.92
C MET A 53 1.94 0.67 -4.01
N GLY A 54 1.25 -0.10 -3.17
CA GLY A 54 1.85 -1.09 -2.30
C GLY A 54 0.93 -2.31 -2.07
N PRO A 55 1.47 -3.40 -1.48
CA PRO A 55 0.70 -4.62 -1.27
C PRO A 55 -0.49 -4.41 -0.33
N GLY A 56 -1.59 -5.11 -0.59
CA GLY A 56 -2.82 -5.09 0.22
C GLY A 56 -2.61 -5.67 1.62
N VAL A 57 -1.72 -6.65 1.73
CA VAL A 57 -1.25 -7.17 3.02
C VAL A 57 -0.04 -6.40 3.54
N TRP A 58 0.05 -6.28 4.86
CA TRP A 58 1.25 -5.79 5.51
C TRP A 58 2.36 -6.83 5.37
N LYS A 59 3.13 -6.76 4.28
CA LYS A 59 4.40 -7.46 4.19
C LYS A 59 5.41 -6.70 5.06
N ARG A 60 6.11 -7.39 5.96
CA ARG A 60 7.33 -6.81 6.54
C ARG A 60 8.33 -6.68 5.42
N VAL A 61 8.37 -5.52 4.78
CA VAL A 61 9.51 -5.13 3.97
C VAL A 61 10.71 -5.09 4.92
N PRO A 62 11.85 -5.74 4.60
CA PRO A 62 13.08 -5.36 5.27
C PRO A 62 13.24 -3.87 5.00
N VAL A 63 13.20 -3.08 6.07
CA VAL A 63 13.44 -1.64 6.04
C VAL A 63 14.58 -1.37 5.06
N LEU A 64 14.32 -0.54 4.05
CA LEU A 64 15.33 0.09 3.22
C LEU A 64 16.40 0.64 4.16
N LYS A 65 17.54 -0.05 4.22
CA LYS A 65 18.58 0.09 5.26
C LYS A 65 19.46 1.32 5.02
N ASP A 66 19.10 2.16 4.05
CA ASP A 66 19.88 3.22 3.44
C ASP A 66 19.29 4.63 3.65
N SER A 67 18.28 4.78 4.50
CA SER A 67 17.76 6.11 4.88
C SER A 67 17.57 6.28 6.39
N SER A 68 18.66 6.10 7.15
CA SER A 68 18.74 6.65 8.51
C SER A 68 19.73 7.82 8.55
N PRO A 69 19.33 9.05 8.93
CA PRO A 69 20.20 9.86 9.76
C PRO A 69 20.11 9.28 11.17
N THR A 70 21.21 8.72 11.62
CA THR A 70 21.44 8.35 13.01
C THR A 70 21.18 9.53 13.95
N SER A 71 20.20 9.40 14.85
CA SER A 71 20.28 9.91 16.22
C SER A 71 19.06 9.48 17.05
N SER A 72 19.31 8.77 18.17
CA SER A 72 18.68 9.02 19.49
C SER A 72 17.14 8.97 19.55
N GLN A 73 16.43 8.08 20.26
CA GLN A 73 16.50 7.56 21.63
C GLN A 73 15.28 6.61 21.71
N ALA A 74 15.30 5.39 22.27
CA ALA A 74 15.53 5.05 23.67
C ALA A 74 14.68 5.86 24.66
N CYS A 75 13.37 5.58 24.70
CA CYS A 75 12.60 5.26 25.91
C CYS A 75 11.27 4.61 25.52
#